data_AF-A0A7V9JUK1-F1
#
_entry.id   AF-A0A7V9JUK1-F1
#
_cell.length_a   1.000
_cell.length_b   1.000
_cell.length_c   1.000
_cell.angle_alpha   90.00
_cell.angle_beta   90.00
_cell.angle_gamma   90.00
#
_symmetry.space_group_name_H-M   'P 1'
#
loop_
_entity.id
_entity.type
_entity.pdbx_description
1 polymer ?
#
loop_
_entity_poly.entity_id
_entity_poly.type
_entity_poly.pdbx_seq_one_letter_code
_entity_poly.pdbx_strand_id
1 'polypeptide(L)'
;MKSPRPQRPGARGNPGRQQPVSKGAPIALDRYQINQWLDHDPLFQVLTVDRMAWIDPFSGTILSAQTGHHREIARRHLQKNRPWLRFTLRTMEDLQGIRWAHYLRNALESEGRLRIFRKDGLWLNPFSGEWIPAVNLEHGKITQETMMDMARQLSRCHSAESGKMLDRAQLGQVIQRTSSVSDRLQAVNPNRTKTPSPESIQLPERELELHQARKVLDRMLPPLPVIPGWDVAVIYQPHSFIGGDFYEIIQLDESRYFIAIGDVTGHGPGAALVVASTLKALRYAVRHRAGGGGLANIVSTFNDDIKDMLLRSCFITMFAAILDVEEQSLTCVCAGHHPAILASLKGDITLRQIGEPGPAIGVMDGETFRSQLEPMSIELHQGDTLVLFTDGLFEVFDKQQDEFGRHRVMASCLAHVQLPCEKMLQGLLTDVKAFAGAKLPDDTTALAIRLGDPGE
;
A
#
# COMPACT_ATOMS: atom_id res chain seq x y z
N MET A 1 -74.67 20.30 42.85
CA MET A 1 -73.32 19.92 42.37
C MET A 1 -73.50 18.74 41.44
N LYS A 2 -73.16 18.88 40.15
CA LYS A 2 -73.51 17.93 39.07
C LYS A 2 -72.60 16.68 39.08
N SER A 3 -73.21 15.59 38.64
CA SER A 3 -72.82 14.18 38.68
C SER A 3 -71.54 13.76 37.90
N PRO A 4 -71.02 12.54 38.14
CA PRO A 4 -69.82 11.98 37.48
C PRO A 4 -70.15 10.99 36.33
N ARG A 5 -69.21 10.81 35.37
CA ARG A 5 -68.98 9.64 34.46
C ARG A 5 -67.99 10.05 33.32
N PRO A 6 -67.39 9.13 32.53
CA PRO A 6 -66.52 7.99 32.86
C PRO A 6 -65.25 7.91 31.94
N GLN A 7 -64.40 6.88 32.12
CA GLN A 7 -63.23 6.55 31.27
C GLN A 7 -63.57 6.32 29.79
N ARG A 8 -62.62 6.63 28.87
CA ARG A 8 -62.36 5.89 27.61
C ARG A 8 -60.91 6.05 27.10
N PRO A 9 -60.44 5.12 26.22
CA PRO A 9 -59.04 4.71 26.10
C PRO A 9 -58.36 5.12 24.79
N GLY A 10 -57.03 5.03 24.75
CA GLY A 10 -56.23 4.72 23.55
C GLY A 10 -56.04 5.85 22.53
N ALA A 11 -54.86 6.46 22.53
CA ALA A 11 -54.29 7.11 21.35
C ALA A 11 -52.99 6.39 20.98
N ARG A 12 -53.01 5.72 19.83
CA ARG A 12 -51.85 5.10 19.18
C ARG A 12 -50.81 6.19 18.88
N GLY A 13 -49.64 6.09 19.52
CA GLY A 13 -48.45 6.87 19.17
C GLY A 13 -47.70 6.19 18.03
N ASN A 14 -47.49 6.95 16.96
CA ASN A 14 -46.83 6.63 15.70
C ASN A 14 -45.38 6.08 15.90
N PRO A 15 -44.93 5.04 15.18
CA PRO A 15 -43.53 4.61 15.19
C PRO A 15 -42.74 5.52 14.23
N GLY A 16 -42.26 6.66 14.72
CA GLY A 16 -41.58 7.59 13.84
C GLY A 16 -41.17 8.88 14.52
N ARG A 17 -40.13 8.80 15.35
CA ARG A 17 -39.17 9.88 15.61
C ARG A 17 -38.03 9.31 16.46
N GLN A 18 -36.91 9.04 15.79
CA GLN A 18 -35.63 8.84 16.45
C GLN A 18 -35.33 10.10 17.27
N GLN A 19 -35.30 9.97 18.59
CA GLN A 19 -34.66 10.96 19.46
C GLN A 19 -33.14 10.75 19.40
N PRO A 20 -32.33 11.82 19.51
CA PRO A 20 -30.89 11.72 19.43
C PRO A 20 -30.37 10.93 20.64
N VAL A 21 -29.62 9.86 20.36
CA VAL A 21 -29.02 9.01 21.38
C VAL A 21 -28.05 9.85 22.21
N SER A 22 -28.39 9.99 23.49
CA SER A 22 -27.54 10.63 24.50
C SER A 22 -26.25 9.84 24.68
N LYS A 23 -25.16 10.56 25.00
CA LYS A 23 -23.84 10.01 25.36
C LYS A 23 -23.98 8.97 26.48
N GLY A 24 -24.00 7.69 26.10
CA GLY A 24 -23.97 6.53 26.99
C GLY A 24 -22.70 5.71 26.75
N ALA A 25 -22.17 5.10 27.81
CA ALA A 25 -20.98 4.26 27.83
C ALA A 25 -20.90 3.24 26.67
N PRO A 26 -19.69 2.82 26.23
CA PRO A 26 -19.53 1.94 25.08
C PRO A 26 -20.18 0.60 25.36
N ILE A 27 -21.27 0.30 24.67
CA ILE A 27 -21.86 -1.05 24.65
C ILE A 27 -20.78 -1.94 24.03
N ALA A 28 -20.20 -2.81 24.86
CA ALA A 28 -19.34 -3.88 24.36
C ALA A 28 -20.21 -4.77 23.46
N LEU A 29 -20.05 -4.64 22.15
CA LEU A 29 -20.70 -5.51 21.18
C LEU A 29 -20.24 -6.94 21.47
N ASP A 30 -21.17 -7.77 21.95
CA ASP A 30 -20.88 -9.14 22.30
C ASP A 30 -20.67 -10.00 21.04
N ARG A 31 -20.14 -11.20 21.24
CA ARG A 31 -19.92 -12.18 20.16
C ARG A 31 -21.21 -12.50 19.39
N TYR A 32 -22.38 -12.33 20.01
CA TYR A 32 -23.68 -12.57 19.40
C TYR A 32 -24.00 -11.50 18.35
N GLN A 33 -23.78 -10.21 18.63
CA GLN A 33 -24.03 -9.14 17.68
C GLN A 33 -23.12 -9.22 16.44
N ILE A 34 -21.86 -9.62 16.60
CA ILE A 34 -20.94 -9.85 15.47
C ILE A 34 -21.44 -10.99 14.58
N ASN A 35 -21.92 -12.08 15.17
CA ASN A 35 -22.49 -13.18 14.41
C ASN A 35 -23.76 -12.75 13.67
N GLN A 36 -24.63 -11.96 14.31
CA GLN A 36 -25.84 -11.40 13.69
C GLN A 36 -25.52 -10.56 12.45
N TRP A 37 -24.49 -9.71 12.52
CA TRP A 37 -24.04 -8.96 11.34
C TRP A 37 -23.55 -9.88 10.22
N LEU A 38 -22.67 -10.83 10.53
CA LEU A 38 -22.14 -11.76 9.52
C LEU A 38 -23.24 -12.64 8.90
N ASP A 39 -24.29 -12.98 9.64
CA ASP A 39 -25.39 -13.83 9.17
C ASP A 39 -26.45 -13.09 8.35
N HIS A 40 -26.70 -11.82 8.65
CA HIS A 40 -27.91 -11.16 8.17
C HIS A 40 -27.69 -9.80 7.51
N ASP A 41 -26.55 -9.15 7.74
CA ASP A 41 -26.28 -7.85 7.13
C ASP A 41 -25.55 -8.04 5.79
N PRO A 42 -26.14 -7.62 4.66
CA PRO A 42 -25.53 -7.75 3.33
C PRO A 42 -24.15 -7.09 3.23
N LEU A 43 -23.88 -6.01 3.98
CA LEU A 43 -22.59 -5.33 3.97
C LEU A 43 -21.47 -6.23 4.52
N PHE A 44 -21.81 -7.14 5.43
CA PHE A 44 -20.88 -8.09 6.03
C PHE A 44 -20.75 -9.40 5.23
N GLN A 45 -21.41 -9.50 4.07
CA GLN A 45 -21.40 -10.69 3.22
C GLN A 45 -20.67 -10.45 1.89
N VAL A 46 -20.03 -9.29 1.73
CA VAL A 46 -19.30 -8.96 0.51
C VAL A 46 -17.97 -9.72 0.46
N LEU A 47 -17.82 -10.54 -0.57
CA LEU A 47 -16.60 -11.28 -0.89
C LEU A 47 -15.94 -10.71 -2.14
N THR A 48 -14.66 -11.00 -2.35
CA THR A 48 -13.96 -10.76 -3.62
C THR A 48 -14.64 -11.49 -4.78
N VAL A 49 -14.37 -11.07 -6.02
CA VAL A 49 -15.03 -11.64 -7.22
C VAL A 49 -14.81 -13.14 -7.34
N ASP A 50 -13.62 -13.63 -7.01
CA ASP A 50 -13.25 -15.05 -6.94
C ASP A 50 -13.80 -15.79 -5.70
N ARG A 51 -14.43 -15.05 -4.78
CA ARG A 51 -14.95 -15.52 -3.49
C ARG A 51 -13.91 -16.12 -2.54
N MET A 52 -12.63 -15.80 -2.73
CA MET A 52 -11.53 -16.31 -1.90
C MET A 52 -11.27 -15.46 -0.66
N ALA A 53 -11.71 -14.20 -0.65
CA ALA A 53 -11.50 -13.29 0.46
C ALA A 53 -12.78 -12.54 0.85
N TRP A 54 -12.86 -12.15 2.11
CA TRP A 54 -13.92 -11.31 2.66
C TRP A 54 -13.48 -9.86 2.76
N ILE A 55 -14.39 -8.92 2.55
CA ILE A 55 -14.12 -7.49 2.60
C ILE A 55 -14.74 -6.90 3.88
N ASP A 56 -13.91 -6.31 4.74
CA ASP A 56 -14.38 -5.67 5.97
C ASP A 56 -15.23 -4.42 5.65
N PRO A 57 -16.52 -4.38 6.05
CA PRO A 57 -17.41 -3.27 5.73
C PRO A 57 -17.06 -1.96 6.44
N PHE A 58 -16.18 -1.99 7.45
CA PHE A 58 -15.71 -0.79 8.14
C PHE A 58 -14.44 -0.25 7.48
N SER A 59 -13.37 -1.05 7.49
CA SER A 59 -12.06 -0.60 7.02
C SER A 59 -11.91 -0.67 5.49
N GLY A 60 -12.60 -1.61 4.83
CA GLY A 60 -12.35 -1.99 3.44
C GLY A 60 -11.21 -3.00 3.27
N THR A 61 -10.61 -3.49 4.35
CA THR A 61 -9.54 -4.50 4.32
C THR A 61 -10.05 -5.81 3.74
N ILE A 62 -9.25 -6.41 2.86
CA ILE A 62 -9.53 -7.70 2.23
C ILE A 62 -8.79 -8.79 3.00
N LEU A 63 -9.53 -9.77 3.52
CA LEU A 63 -9.00 -10.87 4.32
C LEU A 63 -9.17 -12.18 3.56
N SER A 64 -8.05 -12.73 3.08
CA SER A 64 -8.01 -14.01 2.39
C SER A 64 -8.36 -15.16 3.33
N ALA A 65 -9.14 -16.12 2.83
CA ALA A 65 -9.48 -17.34 3.54
C ALA A 65 -9.02 -18.55 2.73
N GLN A 66 -8.15 -19.38 3.29
CA GLN A 66 -7.93 -20.72 2.75
C GLN A 66 -9.25 -21.51 2.88
N THR A 67 -9.83 -21.87 1.73
CA THR A 67 -11.02 -22.74 1.57
C THR A 67 -12.20 -22.45 2.49
N GLY A 68 -13.07 -21.51 2.09
CA GLY A 68 -14.47 -21.43 2.59
C GLY A 68 -14.67 -20.95 4.04
N HIS A 69 -13.61 -20.66 4.79
CA HIS A 69 -13.69 -20.22 6.19
C HIS A 69 -13.73 -18.69 6.37
N HIS A 70 -14.16 -17.95 5.35
CA HIS A 70 -14.22 -16.48 5.36
C HIS A 70 -15.01 -15.92 6.55
N ARG A 71 -16.08 -16.59 6.97
CA ARG A 71 -16.90 -16.19 8.12
C ARG A 71 -16.13 -16.26 9.45
N GLU A 72 -15.31 -17.29 9.64
CA GLU A 72 -14.50 -17.46 10.85
C GLU A 72 -13.42 -16.38 10.94
N ILE A 73 -12.79 -16.08 9.80
CA ILE A 73 -11.77 -15.03 9.68
C ILE A 73 -12.39 -13.65 9.92
N ALA A 74 -13.52 -13.35 9.29
CA ALA A 74 -14.25 -12.10 9.50
C ALA A 74 -14.62 -11.91 10.97
N ARG A 75 -15.15 -12.95 11.62
CA ARG A 75 -15.48 -12.93 13.05
C ARG A 75 -14.26 -12.66 13.92
N ARG A 76 -13.16 -13.37 13.68
CA ARG A 76 -11.91 -13.20 14.45
C ARG A 76 -11.34 -11.80 14.29
N HIS A 77 -11.35 -11.28 13.07
CA HIS A 77 -10.92 -9.91 12.74
C HIS A 77 -11.77 -8.86 13.47
N LEU A 78 -13.10 -8.97 13.37
CA LEU A 78 -14.03 -8.05 14.02
C LEU A 78 -13.86 -8.08 15.55
N GLN A 79 -13.70 -9.26 16.16
CA GLN A 79 -13.48 -9.40 17.60
C GLN A 79 -12.16 -8.80 18.08
N LYS A 80 -11.08 -9.05 17.33
CA LYS A 80 -9.73 -8.61 17.70
C LYS A 80 -9.56 -7.11 17.48
N ASN A 81 -9.97 -6.61 16.33
CA ASN A 81 -9.61 -5.27 15.86
C ASN A 81 -10.70 -4.23 16.11
N ARG A 82 -11.94 -4.65 16.40
CA ARG A 82 -13.09 -3.79 16.73
C ARG A 82 -13.22 -2.56 15.83
N PRO A 83 -13.24 -2.73 14.50
CA PRO A 83 -13.10 -1.60 13.56
C PRO A 83 -14.22 -0.57 13.65
N TRP A 84 -15.40 -0.93 14.17
CA TRP A 84 -16.52 -0.01 14.44
C TRP A 84 -16.20 1.09 15.48
N LEU A 85 -15.12 0.95 16.26
CA LEU A 85 -14.67 2.00 17.17
C LEU A 85 -13.90 3.12 16.44
N ARG A 86 -13.45 2.85 15.21
CA ARG A 86 -12.54 3.73 14.44
C ARG A 86 -13.12 4.18 13.10
N PHE A 87 -14.00 3.39 12.51
CA PHE A 87 -14.52 3.61 11.16
C PHE A 87 -16.04 3.56 11.13
N THR A 88 -16.63 4.35 10.25
CA THR A 88 -18.05 4.25 9.91
C THR A 88 -18.27 3.12 8.91
N LEU A 89 -19.45 2.49 8.97
CA LEU A 89 -19.85 1.51 7.96
C LEU A 89 -19.83 2.13 6.57
N ARG A 90 -19.17 1.44 5.63
CA ARG A 90 -19.16 1.81 4.22
C ARG A 90 -20.48 1.46 3.56
N THR A 91 -20.77 2.14 2.46
CA THR A 91 -21.96 1.82 1.66
C THR A 91 -21.72 0.56 0.83
N MET A 92 -22.81 -0.08 0.36
CA MET A 92 -22.68 -1.21 -0.56
C MET A 92 -21.95 -0.81 -1.85
N GLU A 93 -22.14 0.43 -2.33
CA GLU A 93 -21.44 0.94 -3.51
C GLU A 93 -19.93 1.00 -3.30
N ASP A 94 -19.47 1.47 -2.13
CA ASP A 94 -18.05 1.50 -1.76
C ASP A 94 -17.46 0.10 -1.74
N LEU A 95 -18.17 -0.87 -1.12
CA LEU A 95 -17.70 -2.24 -1.01
C LEU A 95 -17.63 -2.95 -2.37
N GLN A 96 -18.59 -2.70 -3.25
CA GLN A 96 -18.54 -3.20 -4.63
C GLN A 96 -17.40 -2.54 -5.42
N GLY A 97 -17.10 -1.26 -5.17
CA GLY A 97 -15.94 -0.58 -5.74
C GLY A 97 -14.62 -1.24 -5.33
N ILE A 98 -14.45 -1.52 -4.03
CA ILE A 98 -13.27 -2.23 -3.50
C ILE A 98 -13.16 -3.63 -4.10
N ARG A 99 -14.29 -4.36 -4.15
CA ARG A 99 -14.38 -5.71 -4.74
C ARG A 99 -13.91 -5.75 -6.19
N TRP A 100 -14.36 -4.81 -7.02
CA TRP A 100 -13.97 -4.75 -8.43
C TRP A 100 -12.56 -4.19 -8.65
N ALA A 101 -12.12 -3.24 -7.83
CA ALA A 101 -10.75 -2.73 -7.90
C ALA A 101 -9.73 -3.84 -7.57
N HIS A 102 -10.02 -4.68 -6.57
CA HIS A 102 -9.20 -5.86 -6.26
C HIS A 102 -9.15 -6.86 -7.43
N TYR A 103 -10.30 -7.16 -8.04
CA TYR A 103 -10.35 -8.03 -9.20
C TYR A 103 -9.54 -7.48 -10.39
N LEU A 104 -9.74 -6.21 -10.73
CA LEU A 104 -9.03 -5.57 -11.84
C LEU A 104 -7.51 -5.56 -11.62
N ARG A 105 -7.05 -5.27 -10.41
CA ARG A 105 -5.62 -5.29 -10.07
C ARG A 105 -4.96 -6.62 -10.41
N ASN A 106 -5.63 -7.73 -10.12
CA ASN A 106 -5.07 -9.08 -10.32
C ASN A 106 -5.31 -9.61 -11.75
N ALA A 107 -6.38 -9.15 -12.42
CA ALA A 107 -6.80 -9.68 -13.72
C ALA A 107 -6.30 -8.85 -14.92
N LEU A 108 -5.96 -7.57 -14.75
CA LEU A 108 -5.66 -6.67 -15.88
C LEU A 108 -4.47 -7.12 -16.72
N GLU A 109 -3.43 -7.68 -16.10
CA GLU A 109 -2.23 -8.12 -16.80
C GLU A 109 -2.45 -9.42 -17.60
N SER A 110 -3.19 -10.37 -17.00
CA SER A 110 -3.42 -11.71 -17.56
C SER A 110 -4.61 -11.77 -18.52
N GLU A 111 -5.62 -10.91 -18.33
CA GLU A 111 -6.86 -10.92 -19.10
C GLU A 111 -6.91 -9.77 -20.12
N GLY A 112 -6.57 -10.08 -21.38
CA GLY A 112 -6.59 -9.13 -22.48
C GLY A 112 -7.96 -8.50 -22.77
N ARG A 113 -9.08 -9.16 -22.44
CA ARG A 113 -10.44 -8.63 -22.67
C ARG A 113 -10.75 -7.38 -21.86
N LEU A 114 -10.11 -7.20 -20.69
CA LEU A 114 -10.25 -6.00 -19.86
C LEU A 114 -9.51 -4.79 -20.43
N ARG A 115 -8.62 -4.99 -21.40
CA ARG A 115 -7.72 -3.97 -21.95
C ARG A 115 -8.11 -3.48 -23.35
N ILE A 116 -9.38 -3.63 -23.71
CA ILE A 116 -9.88 -3.19 -25.01
C ILE A 116 -10.33 -1.74 -24.89
N PHE A 117 -9.56 -0.84 -25.52
CA PHE A 117 -9.84 0.60 -25.56
C PHE A 117 -9.86 1.11 -27.00
N ARG A 118 -10.69 2.12 -27.27
CA ARG A 118 -10.65 2.88 -28.51
C ARG A 118 -9.73 4.09 -28.40
N LYS A 119 -9.30 4.60 -29.54
CA LYS A 119 -8.45 5.80 -29.67
C LYS A 119 -9.11 7.08 -29.12
N ASP A 120 -10.44 7.10 -29.02
CA ASP A 120 -11.23 8.21 -28.45
C ASP A 120 -11.42 8.08 -26.93
N GLY A 121 -10.76 7.11 -26.27
CA GLY A 121 -10.75 6.95 -24.82
C GLY A 121 -11.91 6.10 -24.28
N LEU A 122 -12.74 5.51 -25.13
CA LEU A 122 -13.81 4.62 -24.69
C LEU A 122 -13.23 3.24 -24.32
N TRP A 123 -13.62 2.73 -23.15
CA TRP A 123 -13.30 1.38 -22.70
C TRP A 123 -14.42 0.40 -23.07
N LEU A 124 -14.09 -0.76 -23.62
CA LEU A 124 -15.09 -1.81 -23.86
C LEU A 124 -15.24 -2.65 -22.60
N ASN A 125 -16.40 -2.55 -21.95
CA ASN A 125 -16.72 -3.40 -20.81
C ASN A 125 -16.93 -4.85 -21.29
N PRO A 126 -16.08 -5.82 -20.89
CA PRO A 126 -16.16 -7.19 -21.43
C PRO A 126 -17.32 -8.00 -20.87
N PHE A 127 -18.05 -7.50 -19.86
CA PHE A 127 -19.23 -8.16 -19.28
C PHE A 127 -20.52 -7.73 -19.97
N SER A 128 -20.65 -6.46 -20.36
CA SER A 128 -21.83 -5.96 -21.07
C SER A 128 -21.66 -5.87 -22.58
N GLY A 129 -20.42 -5.75 -23.07
CA GLY A 129 -20.14 -5.44 -24.47
C GLY A 129 -20.41 -3.97 -24.84
N GLU A 130 -20.50 -3.08 -23.85
CA GLU A 130 -20.76 -1.65 -24.07
C GLU A 130 -19.48 -0.82 -24.00
N TRP A 131 -19.44 0.26 -24.80
CA TRP A 131 -18.36 1.23 -24.78
C TRP A 131 -18.65 2.31 -23.73
N ILE A 132 -17.71 2.51 -22.80
CA ILE A 132 -17.86 3.41 -21.65
C ILE A 132 -16.91 4.62 -21.81
N PRO A 133 -17.43 5.86 -21.88
CA PRO A 133 -16.66 7.08 -22.22
C PRO A 133 -15.94 7.77 -21.04
N ALA A 134 -16.06 7.24 -19.82
CA ALA A 134 -15.59 7.90 -18.61
C ALA A 134 -14.41 7.16 -17.93
N VAL A 135 -13.53 6.56 -18.74
CA VAL A 135 -12.35 5.85 -18.23
C VAL A 135 -11.13 6.63 -18.71
N ASN A 136 -10.65 7.56 -17.89
CA ASN A 136 -9.53 8.43 -18.24
C ASN A 136 -8.25 7.60 -18.39
N LEU A 137 -7.86 7.30 -19.63
CA LEU A 137 -6.55 6.74 -19.93
C LEU A 137 -5.52 7.87 -19.93
N GLU A 138 -4.65 7.91 -18.93
CA GLU A 138 -3.51 8.83 -18.98
C GLU A 138 -2.45 8.27 -19.94
N HIS A 139 -2.22 8.95 -21.06
CA HIS A 139 -1.20 8.59 -22.06
C HIS A 139 -1.34 7.14 -22.60
N GLY A 140 -2.57 6.62 -22.70
CA GLY A 140 -2.85 5.27 -23.19
C GLY A 140 -2.56 4.14 -22.20
N LYS A 141 -2.25 4.46 -20.94
CA LYS A 141 -2.06 3.49 -19.86
C LYS A 141 -3.26 3.45 -18.93
N ILE A 142 -3.50 2.28 -18.36
CA ILE A 142 -4.51 2.08 -17.31
C ILE A 142 -3.84 2.48 -15.99
N THR A 143 -4.23 3.62 -15.43
CA THR A 143 -3.74 4.08 -14.12
C THR A 143 -4.62 3.53 -13.00
N GLN A 144 -4.26 3.80 -11.75
CA GLN A 144 -5.10 3.47 -10.60
C GLN A 144 -6.45 4.22 -10.64
N GLU A 145 -6.48 5.46 -11.12
CA GLU A 145 -7.72 6.23 -11.30
C GLU A 145 -8.57 5.61 -12.41
N THR A 146 -7.96 5.27 -13.56
CA THR A 146 -8.62 4.50 -14.62
C THR A 146 -9.21 3.20 -14.08
N MET A 147 -8.46 2.48 -13.25
CA MET A 147 -8.89 1.21 -12.64
C MET A 147 -10.04 1.42 -11.65
N MET A 148 -10.02 2.49 -10.86
CA MET A 148 -11.13 2.85 -9.97
C MET A 148 -12.38 3.26 -10.74
N ASP A 149 -12.23 3.99 -11.86
CA ASP A 149 -13.35 4.32 -12.74
C ASP A 149 -13.95 3.05 -13.35
N MET A 150 -13.10 2.15 -13.87
CA MET A 150 -13.53 0.83 -14.34
C MET A 150 -14.24 0.04 -13.24
N ALA A 151 -13.72 0.05 -12.01
CA ALA A 151 -14.33 -0.63 -10.87
C ALA A 151 -15.71 -0.06 -10.51
N ARG A 152 -15.87 1.27 -10.53
CA ARG A 152 -17.17 1.94 -10.33
C ARG A 152 -18.16 1.64 -11.46
N GLN A 153 -17.67 1.45 -12.68
CA GLN A 153 -18.53 1.06 -13.81
C GLN A 153 -18.96 -0.41 -13.68
N LEU A 154 -18.05 -1.29 -13.25
CA LEU A 154 -18.35 -2.70 -13.03
C LEU A 154 -19.26 -2.93 -11.81
N SER A 155 -19.14 -2.12 -10.76
CA SER A 155 -20.03 -2.20 -9.59
C SER A 155 -21.49 -1.89 -9.92
N ARG A 156 -21.73 -1.10 -10.98
CA ARG A 156 -23.06 -0.74 -11.49
C ARG A 156 -23.51 -1.62 -12.67
N CYS A 157 -22.67 -2.55 -13.11
CA CYS A 157 -22.95 -3.41 -14.26
C CYS A 157 -23.61 -4.72 -13.83
N HIS A 158 -24.90 -4.87 -14.09
CA HIS A 158 -25.65 -6.08 -13.74
C HIS A 158 -25.07 -7.35 -14.40
N SER A 159 -24.63 -7.27 -15.65
CA SER A 159 -24.00 -8.39 -16.36
C SER A 159 -22.70 -8.87 -15.69
N ALA A 160 -22.00 -7.97 -14.99
CA ALA A 160 -20.75 -8.27 -14.29
C ALA A 160 -20.98 -9.06 -12.99
N GLU A 161 -22.19 -9.02 -12.40
CA GLU A 161 -22.52 -9.79 -11.19
C GLU A 161 -22.35 -11.31 -11.38
N SER A 162 -22.57 -11.79 -12.60
CA SER A 162 -22.41 -13.20 -12.97
C SER A 162 -20.95 -13.66 -13.02
N GLY A 163 -19.99 -12.72 -13.06
CA GLY A 163 -18.56 -12.98 -13.23
C GLY A 163 -18.18 -13.52 -14.62
N LYS A 164 -19.12 -13.67 -15.55
CA LYS A 164 -18.86 -14.19 -16.90
C LYS A 164 -18.66 -13.06 -17.90
N MET A 165 -17.46 -12.98 -18.46
CA MET A 165 -17.18 -12.10 -19.60
C MET A 165 -17.68 -12.71 -20.90
N LEU A 166 -18.00 -11.85 -21.87
CA LEU A 166 -18.17 -12.22 -23.27
C LEU A 166 -16.88 -12.86 -23.81
N ASP A 167 -17.03 -13.77 -24.75
CA ASP A 167 -15.90 -14.39 -25.43
C ASP A 167 -15.26 -13.43 -26.47
N ARG A 168 -14.07 -13.80 -26.97
CA ARG A 168 -13.35 -12.97 -27.94
C ARG A 168 -14.10 -12.79 -29.26
N ALA A 169 -14.91 -13.76 -29.69
CA ALA A 169 -15.68 -13.65 -30.93
C ALA A 169 -16.85 -12.67 -30.77
N GLN A 170 -17.56 -12.72 -29.65
CA GLN A 170 -18.62 -11.80 -29.27
C GLN A 170 -18.09 -10.36 -29.17
N LEU A 171 -16.95 -10.15 -28.49
CA LEU A 171 -16.32 -8.83 -28.39
C LEU A 171 -15.81 -8.35 -29.77
N GLY A 172 -15.28 -9.25 -30.60
CA GLY A 172 -14.88 -8.93 -31.97
C GLY A 172 -16.03 -8.42 -32.83
N GLN A 173 -17.23 -9.00 -32.70
CA GLN A 173 -18.44 -8.53 -33.41
C GLN A 173 -18.85 -7.13 -32.95
N VAL A 174 -18.76 -6.82 -31.66
CA VAL A 174 -19.05 -5.48 -31.12
C VAL A 174 -18.09 -4.44 -31.71
N ILE A 175 -16.79 -4.75 -31.73
CA ILE A 175 -15.75 -3.88 -32.29
C ILE A 175 -16.01 -3.62 -33.79
N GLN A 176 -16.32 -4.66 -34.57
CA GLN A 176 -16.59 -4.53 -36.00
C GLN A 176 -17.85 -3.69 -36.30
N ARG A 177 -18.94 -3.90 -35.54
CA ARG A 177 -20.17 -3.12 -35.68
C ARG A 177 -19.94 -1.63 -35.42
N THR A 178 -19.13 -1.27 -34.42
CA THR A 178 -18.84 0.13 -34.11
C THR A 178 -17.86 0.78 -35.09
N SER A 179 -16.91 0.03 -35.65
CA SER A 179 -15.99 0.51 -36.69
C SER A 179 -16.75 0.95 -37.95
N SER A 180 -17.77 0.17 -38.35
CA SER A 180 -18.59 0.46 -39.54
C SER A 180 -19.43 1.74 -39.46
N VAL A 181 -19.65 2.28 -38.25
CA VAL A 181 -20.39 3.53 -38.02
C VAL A 181 -19.45 4.73 -37.97
N SER A 182 -18.26 4.60 -37.41
CA SER A 182 -17.23 5.65 -37.41
C SER A 182 -16.63 5.89 -38.80
N ASP A 183 -16.46 4.85 -39.63
CA ASP A 183 -15.95 4.99 -41.00
C ASP A 183 -16.93 5.74 -41.94
N ARG A 184 -18.24 5.75 -41.63
CA ARG A 184 -19.24 6.51 -42.41
C ARG A 184 -19.24 8.02 -42.12
N LEU A 185 -18.64 8.47 -41.01
CA LEU A 185 -18.61 9.89 -40.64
C LEU A 185 -17.31 10.61 -41.04
N GLN A 186 -16.27 9.88 -41.49
CA GLN A 186 -14.98 10.47 -41.88
C GLN A 186 -14.80 10.67 -43.39
N ALA A 187 -15.82 10.40 -44.21
CA ALA A 187 -15.77 10.59 -45.65
C ALA A 187 -16.06 12.03 -46.11
N VAL A 188 -15.36 13.04 -45.55
CA VAL A 188 -15.27 14.41 -46.13
C VAL A 188 -13.90 15.02 -45.81
N ASN A 189 -12.86 14.60 -46.54
CA ASN A 189 -11.76 15.45 -47.06
C ASN A 189 -10.60 14.58 -47.57
N PRO A 190 -10.40 14.44 -48.90
CA PRO A 190 -9.26 13.72 -49.44
C PRO A 190 -8.14 14.74 -49.75
N ASN A 191 -7.36 15.12 -48.74
CA ASN A 191 -6.00 15.64 -48.94
C ASN A 191 -5.29 15.89 -47.60
N ARG A 192 -4.74 14.83 -47.02
CA ARG A 192 -3.49 14.93 -46.25
C ARG A 192 -2.61 13.75 -46.64
N THR A 193 -1.59 14.10 -47.41
CA THR A 193 -0.40 13.31 -47.68
C THR A 193 0.05 12.55 -46.43
N LYS A 194 0.28 11.23 -46.61
CA LYS A 194 0.93 10.35 -45.64
C LYS A 194 2.29 10.93 -45.25
N THR A 195 2.36 11.64 -44.14
CA THR A 195 3.59 11.70 -43.34
C THR A 195 3.64 10.42 -42.49
N PRO A 196 4.78 9.72 -42.43
CA PRO A 196 4.93 8.59 -41.52
C PRO A 196 4.74 9.07 -40.08
N SER A 197 3.98 8.31 -39.29
CA SER A 197 3.76 8.57 -37.86
C SER A 197 5.07 8.47 -37.05
N PRO A 198 5.35 9.38 -36.11
CA PRO A 198 6.59 9.43 -35.35
C PRO A 198 6.69 8.40 -34.19
N GLU A 199 5.71 7.51 -34.01
CA GLU A 199 5.65 6.61 -32.84
C GLU A 199 6.80 5.59 -32.74
N SER A 200 7.55 5.35 -33.82
CA SER A 200 8.68 4.41 -33.83
C SER A 200 10.02 5.01 -33.37
N ILE A 201 10.10 6.34 -33.16
CA ILE A 201 11.34 7.04 -32.77
C ILE A 201 11.32 7.49 -31.28
N GLN A 202 10.16 7.43 -30.59
CA GLN A 202 10.01 7.98 -29.22
C GLN A 202 10.33 7.01 -28.07
N LEU A 203 10.38 5.70 -28.31
CA LEU A 203 10.72 4.70 -27.27
C LEU A 203 12.12 4.95 -26.67
N PRO A 204 13.19 5.23 -27.46
CA PRO A 204 14.50 5.55 -26.94
C PRO A 204 14.55 6.88 -26.17
N GLU A 205 13.80 7.90 -26.60
CA GLU A 205 13.77 9.20 -25.93
C GLU A 205 13.08 9.11 -24.55
N ARG A 206 11.97 8.38 -24.46
CA ARG A 206 11.27 8.15 -23.19
C ARG A 206 12.08 7.30 -22.23
N GLU A 207 12.74 6.25 -22.71
CA GLU A 207 13.66 5.46 -21.87
C GLU A 207 14.86 6.29 -21.41
N LEU A 208 15.36 7.20 -22.27
CA LEU A 208 16.43 8.12 -21.93
C LEU A 208 15.99 9.13 -20.85
N GLU A 209 14.79 9.72 -20.96
CA GLU A 209 14.23 10.62 -19.94
C GLU A 209 14.03 9.91 -18.59
N LEU A 210 13.49 8.69 -18.59
CA LEU A 210 13.33 7.88 -17.37
C LEU A 210 14.69 7.47 -16.78
N HIS A 211 15.67 7.15 -17.62
CA HIS A 211 17.03 6.86 -17.19
C HIS A 211 17.73 8.09 -16.60
N GLN A 212 17.46 9.28 -17.14
CA GLN A 212 17.94 10.55 -16.57
C GLN A 212 17.29 10.84 -15.22
N ALA A 213 15.97 10.66 -15.10
CA ALA A 213 15.26 10.81 -13.83
C ALA A 213 15.80 9.84 -12.76
N ARG A 214 16.08 8.59 -13.15
CA ARG A 214 16.77 7.61 -12.29
C ARG A 214 18.12 8.10 -11.82
N LYS A 215 18.97 8.58 -12.73
CA LYS A 215 20.29 9.14 -12.37
C LYS A 215 20.18 10.32 -11.39
N VAL A 216 19.12 11.11 -11.47
CA VAL A 216 18.86 12.18 -10.50
C VAL A 216 18.50 11.57 -9.14
N LEU A 217 17.60 10.59 -9.08
CA LEU A 217 17.24 9.90 -7.83
C LEU A 217 18.43 9.14 -7.21
N ASP A 218 19.20 8.41 -8.01
CA ASP A 218 20.42 7.72 -7.58
C ASP A 218 21.45 8.71 -6.99
N ARG A 219 21.53 9.94 -7.53
CA ARG A 219 22.35 11.02 -6.97
C ARG A 219 21.74 11.68 -5.74
N MET A 220 20.42 11.57 -5.56
CA MET A 220 19.76 12.06 -4.36
C MET A 220 20.01 11.11 -3.19
N LEU A 221 20.18 9.80 -3.42
CA LEU A 221 20.60 8.85 -2.39
C LEU A 221 22.08 9.11 -2.01
N PRO A 222 22.38 9.61 -0.80
CA PRO A 222 23.74 9.94 -0.43
C PRO A 222 24.59 8.66 -0.27
N PRO A 223 25.94 8.76 -0.39
CA PRO A 223 26.81 7.69 0.06
C PRO A 223 26.55 7.41 1.55
N LEU A 224 26.73 6.16 1.96
CA LEU A 224 26.59 5.79 3.37
C LEU A 224 27.61 6.57 4.21
N PRO A 225 27.18 7.18 5.33
CA PRO A 225 28.12 7.82 6.25
C PRO A 225 28.98 6.74 6.93
N VAL A 226 30.23 7.10 7.23
CA VAL A 226 31.06 6.29 8.12
C VAL A 226 30.61 6.59 9.54
N ILE A 227 30.08 5.58 10.23
CA ILE A 227 29.67 5.67 11.63
C ILE A 227 30.74 4.95 12.47
N PRO A 228 31.55 5.65 13.28
CA PRO A 228 32.66 5.03 14.00
C PRO A 228 32.21 3.89 14.91
N GLY A 229 32.79 2.69 14.73
CA GLY A 229 32.42 1.50 15.51
C GLY A 229 31.17 0.77 15.00
N TRP A 230 30.68 1.10 13.80
CA TRP A 230 29.50 0.46 13.21
C TRP A 230 29.75 0.00 11.77
N ASP A 231 29.31 -1.22 11.46
CA ASP A 231 29.28 -1.75 10.09
C ASP A 231 27.91 -1.45 9.46
N VAL A 232 27.91 -0.72 8.34
CA VAL A 232 26.70 -0.23 7.66
C VAL A 232 26.74 -0.65 6.19
N ALA A 233 25.67 -1.28 5.73
CA ALA A 233 25.51 -1.64 4.33
C ALA A 233 24.09 -1.38 3.83
N VAL A 234 23.97 -1.13 2.52
CA VAL A 234 22.69 -0.96 1.84
C VAL A 234 22.70 -1.71 0.52
N ILE A 235 21.56 -2.30 0.18
CA ILE A 235 21.22 -2.78 -1.14
C ILE A 235 20.00 -1.99 -1.61
N TYR A 236 20.11 -1.41 -2.80
CA TYR A 236 19.01 -0.71 -3.47
C TYR A 236 18.89 -1.24 -4.90
N GLN A 237 17.85 -2.04 -5.16
CA GLN A 237 17.57 -2.66 -6.47
C GLN A 237 16.16 -2.29 -6.94
N PRO A 238 15.99 -1.14 -7.59
CA PRO A 238 14.69 -0.79 -8.15
C PRO A 238 14.35 -1.73 -9.32
N HIS A 239 13.12 -2.25 -9.31
CA HIS A 239 12.55 -3.10 -10.35
C HIS A 239 12.20 -2.30 -11.60
N SER A 240 11.71 -1.08 -11.43
CA SER A 240 11.34 -0.19 -12.52
C SER A 240 12.41 0.88 -12.79
N PHE A 241 12.20 1.73 -13.81
CA PHE A 241 13.12 2.85 -14.07
C PHE A 241 13.16 3.85 -12.90
N ILE A 242 12.08 3.94 -12.13
CA ILE A 242 11.93 4.84 -10.98
C ILE A 242 11.33 4.01 -9.85
N GLY A 243 12.10 3.80 -8.78
CA GLY A 243 11.59 3.06 -7.63
C GLY A 243 10.75 3.93 -6.67
N GLY A 244 9.80 3.31 -5.98
CA GLY A 244 9.04 3.91 -4.86
C GLY A 244 9.82 3.89 -3.54
N ASP A 245 10.73 2.93 -3.42
CA ASP A 245 11.61 2.77 -2.26
C ASP A 245 12.60 3.92 -2.08
N PHE A 246 12.86 4.25 -0.81
CA PHE A 246 13.92 5.15 -0.40
C PHE A 246 14.56 4.74 0.94
N TYR A 247 15.77 5.24 1.19
CA TYR A 247 16.42 5.18 2.49
C TYR A 247 17.20 6.47 2.78
N GLU A 248 17.44 6.74 4.06
CA GLU A 248 18.21 7.88 4.54
C GLU A 248 19.05 7.49 5.75
N ILE A 249 20.29 8.01 5.80
CA ILE A 249 21.09 8.05 7.02
C ILE A 249 21.67 9.46 7.14
N ILE A 250 21.20 10.21 8.14
CA ILE A 250 21.52 11.62 8.33
C ILE A 250 22.13 11.80 9.71
N GLN A 251 23.38 12.26 9.76
CA GLN A 251 24.00 12.68 11.01
C GLN A 251 23.25 13.89 11.58
N LEU A 252 22.77 13.78 12.82
CA LEU A 252 22.05 14.82 13.54
C LEU A 252 23.02 15.73 14.30
N ASP A 253 24.02 15.13 14.94
CA ASP A 253 25.10 15.75 15.70
C ASP A 253 26.28 14.76 15.83
N GLU A 254 27.17 14.97 16.80
CA GLU A 254 28.40 14.18 16.97
C GLU A 254 28.14 12.70 17.25
N SER A 255 27.05 12.35 17.95
CA SER A 255 26.76 10.97 18.38
C SER A 255 25.47 10.39 17.79
N ARG A 256 24.58 11.21 17.25
CA ARG A 256 23.26 10.75 16.81
C ARG A 256 23.07 10.74 15.31
N TYR A 257 22.46 9.66 14.81
CA TYR A 257 22.14 9.44 13.40
C TYR A 257 20.66 9.14 13.24
N PHE A 258 19.99 9.87 12.36
CA PHE A 258 18.65 9.54 11.90
C PHE A 258 18.74 8.52 10.76
N ILE A 259 17.97 7.44 10.88
CA ILE A 259 17.90 6.36 9.90
C ILE A 259 16.45 6.25 9.45
N ALA A 260 16.21 6.13 8.15
CA ALA A 260 14.90 5.80 7.63
C ALA A 260 14.98 4.85 6.43
N ILE A 261 13.97 3.99 6.32
CA ILE A 261 13.64 3.25 5.10
C ILE A 261 12.15 3.38 4.87
N GLY A 262 11.72 3.43 3.62
CA GLY A 262 10.31 3.50 3.31
C GLY A 262 10.01 3.26 1.85
N ASP A 263 8.72 3.17 1.58
CA ASP A 263 8.16 3.02 0.24
C ASP A 263 6.97 3.97 0.06
N VAL A 264 6.90 4.54 -1.13
CA VAL A 264 5.83 5.41 -1.59
C VAL A 264 4.83 4.58 -2.39
N THR A 265 3.58 4.56 -1.95
CA THR A 265 2.54 3.87 -2.73
C THR A 265 2.29 4.52 -4.09
N GLY A 266 2.55 3.74 -5.14
CA GLY A 266 2.33 4.09 -6.55
C GLY A 266 3.58 3.86 -7.40
N HIS A 267 3.42 3.45 -8.65
CA HIS A 267 4.53 3.16 -9.56
C HIS A 267 4.55 4.12 -10.78
N GLY A 268 5.74 4.40 -11.31
CA GLY A 268 5.93 5.19 -12.53
C GLY A 268 6.44 6.62 -12.32
N PRO A 269 6.37 7.49 -13.35
CA PRO A 269 7.04 8.80 -13.32
C PRO A 269 6.56 9.74 -12.20
N GLY A 270 5.31 9.62 -11.77
CA GLY A 270 4.76 10.37 -10.63
C GLY A 270 5.39 9.96 -9.30
N ALA A 271 5.76 8.68 -9.14
CA ALA A 271 6.40 8.17 -7.94
C ALA A 271 7.78 8.81 -7.72
N ALA A 272 8.56 9.06 -8.79
CA ALA A 272 9.85 9.78 -8.69
C ALA A 272 9.70 11.16 -8.05
N LEU A 273 8.67 11.91 -8.46
CA LEU A 273 8.42 13.24 -7.91
C LEU A 273 8.05 13.15 -6.44
N VAL A 274 7.23 12.18 -6.06
CA VAL A 274 6.86 11.96 -4.65
C VAL A 274 8.07 11.51 -3.83
N VAL A 275 8.92 10.60 -4.32
CA VAL A 275 10.17 10.19 -3.66
C VAL A 275 11.11 11.39 -3.50
N ALA A 276 11.35 12.16 -4.56
CA ALA A 276 12.21 13.35 -4.49
C ALA A 276 11.70 14.39 -3.49
N SER A 277 10.38 14.59 -3.43
CA SER A 277 9.74 15.47 -2.44
C SER A 277 9.79 14.90 -1.03
N THR A 278 9.61 13.59 -0.89
CA THR A 278 9.72 12.85 0.36
C THR A 278 11.11 13.03 0.95
N LEU A 279 12.16 12.76 0.19
CA LEU A 279 13.54 12.95 0.63
C LEU A 279 13.81 14.40 1.04
N LYS A 280 13.32 15.39 0.28
CA LYS A 280 13.49 16.81 0.62
C LYS A 280 12.75 17.21 1.89
N ALA A 281 11.48 16.84 2.02
CA ALA A 281 10.64 17.14 3.18
C ALA A 281 11.18 16.44 4.44
N LEU A 282 11.59 15.18 4.31
CA LEU A 282 12.19 14.42 5.40
C LEU A 282 13.49 15.06 5.88
N ARG A 283 14.42 15.39 4.97
CA ARG A 283 15.67 16.10 5.30
C ARG A 283 15.39 17.46 5.96
N TYR A 284 14.37 18.18 5.50
CA TYR A 284 13.96 19.43 6.10
C TYR A 284 13.47 19.23 7.54
N ALA A 285 12.54 18.31 7.77
CA ALA A 285 12.03 17.97 9.09
C ALA A 285 13.15 17.54 10.05
N VAL A 286 14.09 16.72 9.57
CA VAL A 286 15.26 16.28 10.34
C VAL A 286 16.16 17.46 10.74
N ARG A 287 16.58 18.30 9.78
CA ARG A 287 17.52 19.41 10.02
C ARG A 287 16.95 20.51 10.93
N HIS A 288 15.66 20.78 10.84
CA HIS A 288 15.06 21.89 11.57
C HIS A 288 14.49 21.51 12.95
N ARG A 289 14.47 20.21 13.32
CA ARG A 289 13.87 19.74 14.58
C ARG A 289 14.70 18.72 15.38
N ALA A 290 15.88 18.33 14.91
CA ALA A 290 16.81 17.46 15.65
C ALA A 290 17.25 18.02 17.02
N GLY A 291 17.10 19.33 17.26
CA GLY A 291 17.51 20.01 18.49
C GLY A 291 16.53 19.99 19.68
N GLY A 292 15.39 19.27 19.63
CA GLY A 292 14.51 19.21 20.82
C GLY A 292 13.17 18.49 20.71
N GLY A 293 12.77 17.96 19.55
CA GLY A 293 11.46 17.33 19.37
C GLY A 293 11.38 15.82 19.65
N GLY A 294 12.49 15.08 19.58
CA GLY A 294 12.44 13.61 19.55
C GLY A 294 11.87 13.05 18.23
N LEU A 295 12.02 11.74 18.03
CA LEU A 295 11.73 11.06 16.77
C LEU A 295 10.28 11.23 16.28
N ALA A 296 9.29 11.07 17.17
CA ALA A 296 7.87 11.21 16.81
C ALA A 296 7.53 12.61 16.27
N ASN A 297 8.17 13.67 16.77
CA ASN A 297 7.96 15.03 16.28
C ASN A 297 8.59 15.26 14.91
N ILE A 298 9.76 14.67 14.63
CA ILE A 298 10.38 14.70 13.30
C ILE A 298 9.44 14.05 12.28
N VAL A 299 8.98 12.83 12.57
CA VAL A 299 8.10 12.06 11.67
C VAL A 299 6.72 12.73 11.53
N SER A 300 6.18 13.33 12.59
CA SER A 300 4.94 14.11 12.52
C SER A 300 5.07 15.38 11.68
N THR A 301 6.20 16.08 11.79
CA THR A 301 6.46 17.30 10.98
C THR A 301 6.57 16.92 9.51
N PHE A 302 7.31 15.85 9.22
CA PHE A 302 7.38 15.29 7.88
C PHE A 302 6.00 14.91 7.33
N ASN A 303 5.14 14.29 8.16
CA ASN A 303 3.76 13.99 7.78
C ASN A 303 2.98 15.24 7.37
N ASP A 304 3.03 16.31 8.17
CA ASP A 304 2.30 17.55 7.86
C ASP A 304 2.83 18.22 6.59
N ASP A 305 4.15 18.26 6.40
CA ASP A 305 4.77 18.88 5.24
C ASP A 305 4.42 18.15 3.92
N ILE A 306 4.35 16.82 3.94
CA ILE A 306 4.14 16.03 2.72
C ILE A 306 2.67 15.74 2.44
N LYS A 307 1.80 15.71 3.46
CA LYS A 307 0.40 15.28 3.33
C LYS A 307 -0.38 16.04 2.26
N ASP A 308 -0.27 17.37 2.24
CA ASP A 308 -1.01 18.21 1.28
C ASP A 308 -0.49 18.08 -0.16
N MET A 309 0.74 17.57 -0.32
CA MET A 309 1.33 17.26 -1.62
C MET A 309 0.88 15.88 -2.13
N LEU A 310 0.61 14.94 -1.24
CA LEU A 310 0.21 13.59 -1.61
C LEU A 310 -1.19 13.60 -2.24
N LEU A 311 -1.35 12.86 -3.34
CA LEU A 311 -2.67 12.56 -3.88
C LEU A 311 -3.47 11.77 -2.82
N ARG A 312 -4.81 11.93 -2.80
CA ARG A 312 -5.69 11.30 -1.79
C ARG A 312 -5.57 9.76 -1.71
N SER A 313 -5.05 9.12 -2.75
CA SER A 313 -4.84 7.66 -2.85
C SER A 313 -3.40 7.22 -2.53
N CYS A 314 -2.50 8.16 -2.25
CA CYS A 314 -1.08 7.91 -1.97
C CYS A 314 -0.79 8.11 -0.49
N PHE A 315 0.02 7.21 0.05
CA PHE A 315 0.61 7.28 1.37
C PHE A 315 2.04 6.75 1.32
N ILE A 316 2.81 7.03 2.36
CA ILE A 316 4.20 6.58 2.47
C ILE A 316 4.29 5.67 3.69
N THR A 317 4.83 4.48 3.50
CA THR A 317 5.24 3.63 4.62
C THR A 317 6.67 3.97 4.97
N MET A 318 6.97 4.16 6.25
CA MET A 318 8.34 4.44 6.69
C MET A 318 8.64 3.80 8.06
N PHE A 319 9.79 3.15 8.17
CA PHE A 319 10.44 2.91 9.46
C PHE A 319 11.46 4.01 9.67
N ALA A 320 11.45 4.63 10.85
CA ALA A 320 12.42 5.66 11.20
C ALA A 320 13.04 5.37 12.57
N ALA A 321 14.30 5.76 12.73
CA ALA A 321 15.08 5.55 13.93
C ALA A 321 16.03 6.72 14.21
N ILE A 322 16.35 6.93 15.48
CA ILE A 322 17.52 7.68 15.93
C ILE A 322 18.44 6.67 16.61
N LEU A 323 19.62 6.49 16.04
CA LEU A 323 20.73 5.75 16.62
C LEU A 323 21.62 6.72 17.38
N ASP A 324 21.84 6.47 18.66
CA ASP A 324 22.83 7.14 19.49
C ASP A 324 24.03 6.20 19.65
N VAL A 325 25.17 6.56 19.06
CA VAL A 325 26.37 5.71 19.04
C VAL A 325 27.16 5.76 20.34
N GLU A 326 26.99 6.83 21.12
CA GLU A 326 27.67 6.98 22.42
C GLU A 326 26.91 6.18 23.49
N GLU A 327 25.59 6.35 23.55
CA GLU A 327 24.71 5.61 24.46
C GLU A 327 24.40 4.17 23.98
N GLN A 328 24.88 3.80 22.79
CA GLN A 328 24.61 2.51 22.13
C GLN A 328 23.11 2.16 22.16
N SER A 329 22.27 3.13 21.79
CA SER A 329 20.83 2.98 21.88
C SER A 329 20.13 3.38 20.59
N LEU A 330 18.99 2.74 20.34
CA LEU A 330 18.13 3.01 19.19
C LEU A 330 16.75 3.37 19.67
N THR A 331 16.23 4.52 19.24
CA THR A 331 14.80 4.83 19.37
C THR A 331 14.16 4.74 17.99
N CYS A 332 13.08 3.99 17.83
CA CYS A 332 12.43 3.76 16.53
C CYS A 332 10.91 3.95 16.57
N VAL A 333 10.32 4.21 15.40
CA VAL A 333 8.87 4.26 15.14
C VAL A 333 8.56 3.63 13.78
N CYS A 334 7.42 2.95 13.65
CA CYS A 334 6.89 2.54 12.35
C CYS A 334 5.71 3.45 11.97
N ALA A 335 5.81 4.12 10.84
CA ALA A 335 4.74 4.87 10.21
C ALA A 335 4.18 4.07 9.02
N GLY A 336 3.29 3.12 9.29
CA GLY A 336 2.68 2.23 8.28
C GLY A 336 3.60 1.15 7.70
N HIS A 337 4.91 1.23 7.96
CA HIS A 337 5.87 0.22 7.54
C HIS A 337 5.85 -1.00 8.47
N HIS A 338 6.43 -2.10 7.99
CA HIS A 338 6.58 -3.28 8.82
C HIS A 338 7.77 -3.14 9.80
N PRO A 339 7.76 -3.92 10.90
CA PRO A 339 8.84 -3.88 11.89
C PRO A 339 10.20 -4.29 11.32
N ALA A 340 11.27 -3.70 11.86
CA ALA A 340 12.64 -4.10 11.57
C ALA A 340 12.96 -5.46 12.22
N ILE A 341 14.00 -6.13 11.73
CA ILE A 341 14.59 -7.29 12.40
C ILE A 341 15.78 -6.81 13.22
N LEU A 342 15.80 -7.12 14.51
CA LEU A 342 16.98 -6.99 15.36
C LEU A 342 17.53 -8.38 15.63
N ALA A 343 18.74 -8.64 15.13
CA ALA A 343 19.49 -9.84 15.41
C ALA A 343 20.50 -9.55 16.53
N SER A 344 20.41 -10.27 17.65
CA SER A 344 21.39 -10.15 18.72
C SER A 344 22.37 -11.30 18.67
N LEU A 345 23.66 -10.97 18.73
CA LEU A 345 24.76 -11.93 18.82
C LEU A 345 25.25 -12.12 20.27
N LYS A 346 24.58 -11.47 21.23
CA LYS A 346 24.90 -11.61 22.65
C LYS A 346 24.42 -12.96 23.19
N GLY A 347 25.35 -13.89 23.38
CA GLY A 347 25.04 -15.25 23.84
C GLY A 347 24.49 -16.08 22.69
N ASP A 348 23.30 -16.67 22.87
CA ASP A 348 22.62 -17.36 21.78
C ASP A 348 22.09 -16.36 20.76
N ILE A 349 22.26 -16.68 19.47
CA ILE A 349 21.77 -15.81 18.40
C ILE A 349 20.24 -15.74 18.47
N THR A 350 19.70 -14.55 18.67
CA THR A 350 18.26 -14.32 18.72
C THR A 350 17.82 -13.32 17.66
N LEU A 351 16.62 -13.53 17.13
CA LEU A 351 15.98 -12.61 16.20
C LEU A 351 14.67 -12.14 16.83
N ARG A 352 14.46 -10.83 16.85
CA ARG A 352 13.17 -10.25 17.22
C ARG A 352 12.77 -9.15 16.25
N GLN A 353 11.48 -8.96 16.08
CA GLN A 353 10.94 -7.83 15.35
C GLN A 353 10.83 -6.64 16.29
N ILE A 354 11.19 -5.44 15.82
CA ILE A 354 11.14 -4.21 16.61
C ILE A 354 10.42 -3.10 15.85
N GLY A 355 9.67 -2.28 16.58
CA GLY A 355 8.83 -1.22 16.04
C GLY A 355 7.35 -1.58 16.11
N GLU A 356 6.59 -0.76 16.85
CA GLU A 356 5.15 -0.93 16.99
C GLU A 356 4.41 -0.40 15.75
N PRO A 357 3.30 -1.04 15.32
CA PRO A 357 2.54 -0.58 14.16
C PRO A 357 1.93 0.81 14.38
N GLY A 358 2.32 1.78 13.55
CA GLY A 358 1.69 3.10 13.48
C GLY A 358 1.01 3.37 12.13
N PRO A 359 0.25 4.48 12.01
CA PRO A 359 -0.37 4.87 10.76
C PRO A 359 0.66 5.25 9.68
N ALA A 360 0.31 5.05 8.40
CA ALA A 360 1.13 5.51 7.29
C ALA A 360 1.12 7.04 7.17
N ILE A 361 2.21 7.59 6.64
CA ILE A 361 2.38 9.03 6.40
C ILE A 361 1.38 9.50 5.34
N GLY A 362 0.76 10.66 5.56
CA GLY A 362 -0.22 11.28 4.67
C GLY A 362 -1.67 10.86 4.94
N VAL A 363 -1.90 9.86 5.79
CA VAL A 363 -3.26 9.31 6.03
C VAL A 363 -4.09 10.19 6.98
N MET A 364 -3.45 10.91 7.91
CA MET A 364 -4.14 11.72 8.92
C MET A 364 -3.33 12.98 9.29
N ASP A 365 -3.95 13.94 9.97
CA ASP A 365 -3.30 15.19 10.41
C ASP A 365 -2.24 14.92 11.48
N GLY A 366 -1.18 15.74 11.53
CA GLY A 366 0.01 15.54 12.35
C GLY A 366 -0.24 15.33 13.83
N GLU A 367 -1.16 16.07 14.45
CA GLU A 367 -1.46 15.87 15.88
C GLU A 367 -2.05 14.48 16.15
N THR A 368 -2.99 14.05 15.30
CA THR A 368 -3.61 12.71 15.41
C THR A 368 -2.59 11.62 15.06
N PHE A 369 -1.82 11.84 14.00
CA PHE A 369 -0.74 10.98 13.55
C PHE A 369 0.30 10.76 14.67
N ARG A 370 0.82 11.83 15.26
CA ARG A 370 1.80 11.80 16.34
C ARG A 370 1.30 11.05 17.57
N SER A 371 0.04 11.24 17.95
CA SER A 371 -0.55 10.55 19.11
C SER A 371 -0.70 9.04 18.93
N GLN A 372 -0.59 8.55 17.70
CA GLN A 372 -0.66 7.13 17.35
C GLN A 372 0.71 6.52 17.03
N LEU A 373 1.77 7.32 17.04
CA LEU A 373 3.12 6.78 16.99
C LEU A 373 3.54 6.31 18.38
N GLU A 374 4.10 5.11 18.46
CA GLU A 374 4.63 4.54 19.69
C GLU A 374 6.16 4.37 19.56
N PRO A 375 6.96 5.36 20.02
CA PRO A 375 8.40 5.23 20.04
C PRO A 375 8.87 4.10 20.95
N MET A 376 9.75 3.25 20.43
CA MET A 376 10.38 2.16 21.17
C MET A 376 11.88 2.44 21.28
N SER A 377 12.40 2.46 22.50
CA SER A 377 13.84 2.60 22.79
C SER A 377 14.46 1.26 23.16
N ILE A 378 15.65 0.98 22.62
CA ILE A 378 16.33 -0.30 22.71
C ILE A 378 17.80 -0.03 22.99
N GLU A 379 18.38 -0.70 23.98
CA GLU A 379 19.82 -0.78 24.20
C GLU A 379 20.42 -1.82 23.25
N LEU A 380 21.52 -1.44 22.59
CA LEU A 380 22.25 -2.26 21.64
C LEU A 380 23.55 -2.75 22.27
N HIS A 381 23.90 -4.00 21.97
CA HIS A 381 25.14 -4.62 22.42
C HIS A 381 26.06 -4.92 21.24
N GLN A 382 27.33 -5.18 21.53
CA GLN A 382 28.28 -5.60 20.51
C GLN A 382 27.77 -6.81 19.72
N GLY A 383 27.84 -6.69 18.39
CA GLY A 383 27.32 -7.64 17.42
C GLY A 383 25.83 -7.50 17.09
N ASP A 384 25.05 -6.71 17.85
CA ASP A 384 23.64 -6.49 17.53
C ASP A 384 23.50 -5.84 16.15
N THR A 385 22.66 -6.43 15.32
CA THR A 385 22.46 -6.03 13.91
C THR A 385 21.00 -5.67 13.67
N LEU A 386 20.76 -4.43 13.29
CA LEU A 386 19.48 -3.96 12.78
C LEU A 386 19.40 -4.24 11.28
N VAL A 387 18.34 -4.92 10.84
CA VAL A 387 18.04 -5.17 9.44
C VAL A 387 16.68 -4.58 9.10
N LEU A 388 16.71 -3.67 8.14
CA LEU A 388 15.57 -2.94 7.59
C LEU A 388 15.41 -3.35 6.12
N PHE A 389 14.18 -3.48 5.63
CA PHE A 389 13.93 -3.85 4.25
C PHE A 389 12.57 -3.36 3.79
N THR A 390 12.33 -3.35 2.49
CA THR A 390 11.03 -3.05 1.87
C THR A 390 10.31 -4.36 1.48
N ASP A 391 9.04 -4.24 1.09
CA ASP A 391 8.17 -5.38 0.79
C ASP A 391 8.61 -6.20 -0.42
N GLY A 392 9.27 -5.59 -1.40
CA GLY A 392 9.88 -6.32 -2.52
C GLY A 392 10.92 -7.38 -2.12
N LEU A 393 11.38 -7.41 -0.86
CA LEU A 393 12.21 -8.48 -0.33
C LEU A 393 11.42 -9.72 0.13
N PHE A 394 10.17 -9.57 0.57
CA PHE A 394 9.37 -10.68 1.11
C PHE A 394 8.11 -11.00 0.31
N GLU A 395 7.52 -10.06 -0.41
CA GLU A 395 6.39 -10.25 -1.34
C GLU A 395 6.84 -10.85 -2.69
N VAL A 396 7.73 -11.83 -2.62
CA VAL A 396 8.32 -12.52 -3.77
C VAL A 396 7.72 -13.91 -3.84
N PHE A 397 7.19 -14.29 -5.01
CA PHE A 397 6.47 -15.55 -5.19
C PHE A 397 7.29 -16.54 -6.00
N ASP A 398 7.28 -17.81 -5.60
CA ASP A 398 7.86 -18.89 -6.38
C ASP A 398 6.92 -19.37 -7.51
N LYS A 399 7.34 -20.42 -8.22
CA LYS A 399 6.55 -21.05 -9.30
C LYS A 399 5.24 -21.67 -8.83
N GLN A 400 5.11 -21.97 -7.53
CA GLN A 400 3.90 -22.51 -6.91
C GLN A 400 3.01 -21.42 -6.32
N GLN A 401 3.39 -20.14 -6.47
CA GLN A 401 2.73 -18.98 -5.87
C GLN A 401 2.82 -18.96 -4.34
N ASP A 402 3.83 -19.61 -3.77
CA ASP A 402 4.18 -19.45 -2.36
C ASP A 402 5.02 -18.19 -2.20
N GLU A 403 4.60 -17.32 -1.29
CA GLU A 403 5.35 -16.12 -0.91
C GLU A 403 6.62 -16.50 -0.14
N PHE A 404 7.74 -15.82 -0.42
CA PHE A 404 8.98 -15.96 0.35
C PHE A 404 8.70 -15.65 1.82
N GLY A 405 8.08 -14.50 2.06
CA GLY A 405 7.49 -14.12 3.32
C GLY A 405 8.51 -13.79 4.41
N ARG A 406 8.03 -13.08 5.44
CA ARG A 406 8.88 -12.56 6.53
C ARG A 406 9.65 -13.64 7.30
N HIS A 407 9.09 -14.84 7.44
CA HIS A 407 9.77 -15.94 8.14
C HIS A 407 11.02 -16.42 7.41
N ARG A 408 11.02 -16.46 6.07
CA ARG A 408 12.21 -16.83 5.29
C ARG A 408 13.22 -15.70 5.26
N VAL A 409 12.78 -14.43 5.27
CA VAL A 409 13.69 -13.29 5.48
C VAL A 409 14.40 -13.43 6.82
N MET A 410 13.67 -13.66 7.92
CA MET A 410 14.28 -13.88 9.24
C MET A 410 15.24 -15.07 9.26
N ALA A 411 14.86 -16.19 8.65
CA ALA A 411 15.74 -17.38 8.56
C ALA A 411 17.02 -17.10 7.75
N SER A 412 16.92 -16.34 6.66
CA SER A 412 18.08 -15.94 5.86
C SER A 412 18.95 -14.93 6.61
N CYS A 413 18.36 -13.96 7.31
CA CYS A 413 19.11 -13.10 8.24
C CYS A 413 19.87 -13.94 9.26
N LEU A 414 19.24 -14.95 9.87
CA LEU A 414 19.91 -15.85 10.82
C LEU A 414 21.11 -16.58 10.20
N ALA A 415 20.97 -17.05 8.95
CA ALA A 415 22.01 -17.80 8.25
C ALA A 415 23.24 -16.94 7.94
N HIS A 416 23.06 -15.64 7.74
CA HIS A 416 24.11 -14.73 7.27
C HIS A 416 24.55 -13.68 8.31
N VAL A 417 23.93 -13.63 9.49
CA VAL A 417 24.16 -12.57 10.50
C VAL A 417 25.61 -12.49 11.00
N GLN A 418 26.39 -13.58 10.92
CA GLN A 418 27.80 -13.54 11.33
C GLN A 418 28.73 -12.95 10.27
N LEU A 419 28.24 -12.74 9.04
CA LEU A 419 29.01 -12.11 7.96
C LEU A 419 28.96 -10.57 8.11
N PRO A 420 29.93 -9.84 7.51
CA PRO A 420 29.81 -8.38 7.36
C PRO A 420 28.47 -7.95 6.77
N CYS A 421 27.94 -6.79 7.17
CA CYS A 421 26.63 -6.30 6.77
C CYS A 421 26.44 -6.36 5.24
N GLU A 422 27.45 -5.98 4.46
CA GLU A 422 27.41 -6.07 3.00
C GLU A 422 27.22 -7.53 2.51
N LYS A 423 27.99 -8.47 3.09
CA LYS A 423 27.91 -9.90 2.74
C LYS A 423 26.63 -10.54 3.24
N MET A 424 26.13 -10.11 4.39
CA MET A 424 24.84 -10.53 4.93
C MET A 424 23.71 -10.14 4.00
N LEU A 425 23.66 -8.87 3.57
CA LEU A 425 22.64 -8.41 2.62
C LEU A 425 22.78 -9.09 1.25
N GLN A 426 24.00 -9.35 0.78
CA GLN A 426 24.25 -10.11 -0.46
C GLN A 426 23.75 -11.56 -0.36
N GLY A 427 23.96 -12.22 0.78
CA GLY A 427 23.42 -13.56 1.06
C GLY A 427 21.90 -13.57 1.03
N LEU A 428 21.28 -12.63 1.74
CA LEU A 428 19.82 -12.45 1.76
C LEU A 428 19.23 -12.25 0.36
N LEU A 429 19.82 -11.36 -0.43
CA LEU A 429 19.39 -11.13 -1.80
C LEU A 429 19.57 -12.37 -2.69
N THR A 430 20.62 -13.15 -2.46
CA THR A 430 20.88 -14.40 -3.19
C THR A 430 19.79 -15.44 -2.89
N ASP A 431 19.41 -15.58 -1.62
CA ASP A 431 18.37 -16.51 -1.20
C ASP A 431 17.01 -16.15 -1.81
N VAL A 432 16.64 -14.86 -1.80
CA VAL A 432 15.40 -14.37 -2.41
C VAL A 432 15.39 -14.62 -3.92
N LYS A 433 16.50 -14.33 -4.62
CA LYS A 433 16.60 -14.55 -6.07
C LYS A 433 16.56 -16.02 -6.44
N ALA A 434 17.21 -16.88 -5.65
CA ALA A 434 17.17 -18.32 -5.82
C ALA A 434 15.74 -18.86 -5.68
N PHE A 435 14.97 -18.33 -4.73
CA PHE A 435 13.55 -18.65 -4.55
C PHE A 435 12.68 -18.17 -5.71
N ALA A 436 12.87 -16.92 -6.17
CA ALA A 436 12.09 -16.30 -7.24
C ALA A 436 12.33 -16.92 -8.64
N GLY A 437 13.49 -17.54 -8.87
CA GLY A 437 13.93 -17.93 -10.21
C GLY A 437 14.55 -16.76 -11.02
N ALA A 438 15.27 -15.87 -10.33
CA ALA A 438 16.21 -14.84 -10.80
C ALA A 438 15.75 -13.37 -10.87
N LYS A 439 14.49 -13.05 -11.25
CA LYS A 439 14.04 -11.64 -11.32
C LYS A 439 13.04 -11.32 -10.22
N LEU A 440 13.36 -10.29 -9.43
CA LEU A 440 12.47 -9.78 -8.38
C LEU A 440 11.30 -9.01 -9.02
N PRO A 441 10.08 -9.10 -8.48
CA PRO A 441 8.89 -8.48 -9.05
C PRO A 441 8.72 -7.00 -8.67
N ASP A 442 9.43 -6.53 -7.65
CA ASP A 442 9.29 -5.17 -7.11
C ASP A 442 10.64 -4.56 -6.69
N ASP A 443 10.64 -3.26 -6.40
CA ASP A 443 11.78 -2.56 -5.84
C ASP A 443 12.24 -3.24 -4.55
N THR A 444 13.54 -3.46 -4.43
CA THR A 444 14.09 -4.17 -3.27
C THR A 444 15.15 -3.32 -2.63
N THR A 445 14.83 -2.84 -1.43
CA THR A 445 15.75 -2.07 -0.60
C THR A 445 15.96 -2.79 0.71
N ALA A 446 17.22 -2.91 1.14
CA ALA A 446 17.59 -3.45 2.43
C ALA A 446 18.77 -2.68 3.01
N LEU A 447 18.70 -2.39 4.31
CA LEU A 447 19.73 -1.70 5.07
C LEU A 447 20.10 -2.55 6.29
N ALA A 448 21.40 -2.70 6.53
CA ALA A 448 21.94 -3.36 7.71
C ALA A 448 22.87 -2.42 8.47
N ILE A 449 22.70 -2.35 9.78
CA ILE A 449 23.54 -1.55 10.69
C ILE A 449 23.90 -2.42 11.89
N ARG A 450 25.19 -2.62 12.15
CA ARG A 450 25.71 -3.44 13.25
C ARG A 450 26.61 -2.64 14.17
N LEU A 451 26.44 -2.84 15.47
CA LEU A 451 27.39 -2.37 16.48
C LEU A 451 28.61 -3.31 16.50
N GLY A 452 29.80 -2.77 16.20
CA GLY A 452 31.05 -3.52 16.09
C GLY A 452 31.38 -3.95 14.67
N ASP A 453 32.68 -4.16 14.41
CA ASP A 453 33.19 -4.62 13.12
C ASP A 453 33.15 -6.16 13.08
N PRO A 454 32.86 -6.82 11.95
CA PRO A 454 32.88 -8.29 11.83
C PRO A 454 34.30 -8.90 11.93
N GLY A 455 35.32 -8.09 12.20
CA GLY A 455 36.73 -8.42 12.04
C GLY A 455 37.64 -8.10 13.23
N GLU A 456 37.11 -7.75 14.40
CA GLU A 456 37.87 -7.67 15.66
C GLU A 456 37.44 -8.73 16.69
#